data_AF-A0A6A6L0J9-F1
#
_entry.id   AF-A0A6A6L0J9-F1
#
_cell.length_a   1.000
_cell.length_b   1.000
_cell.length_c   1.000
_cell.angle_alpha   90.00
_cell.angle_beta   90.00
_cell.angle_gamma   90.00
#
_symmetry.space_group_name_H-M   'P 1'
#
loop_
_entity.id
_entity.type
_entity.pdbx_description
1 polymer ?
#
loop_
_entity_poly.entity_id
_entity_poly.type
_entity_poly.pdbx_seq_one_letter_code
_entity_poly.pdbx_strand_id
1 'polypeptide(L)'
;MKESVAIQLRTLEIHGLPKLKHVWNEDPLGLVLFDNLSSVDVWDCPDLKIIFPASIAKNLLQLKTLVIVCSGVEEIVQNLNWVETNMENQPMVKVLQPHFSFRKLDQALRSLEEFCVWYCDSLITLAPSSASFQNLTTLEMWICNGLVSLVTSSTAKSLVQLTRMKMISCRGLKEIVANDGNERKEDIIFSKLGKLERFSLPSLVSFCSADHSFKFPSLTEVIVSGCPKMQVFSKGVLSTPRLLVVRHDGQECWNGNLNDTVQQLFAELDSQPPYRSFQMVRFS
;
A
#
# COMPACT_ATOMS: atom_id res chain seq x y z
N MET A 1 13.06 -19.02 34.50
CA MET A 1 12.77 -17.77 33.78
C MET A 1 13.31 -17.91 32.37
N LYS A 2 12.52 -17.60 31.33
CA LYS A 2 13.07 -17.51 29.97
C LYS A 2 13.63 -16.10 29.80
N GLU A 3 14.90 -16.00 29.46
CA GLU A 3 15.60 -14.72 29.32
C GLU A 3 15.38 -14.18 27.91
N SER A 4 14.94 -12.93 27.80
CA SER A 4 14.80 -12.25 26.51
C SER A 4 16.16 -11.71 26.06
N VAL A 5 16.47 -11.85 24.78
CA VAL A 5 17.68 -11.31 24.15
C VAL A 5 17.30 -10.03 23.40
N ALA A 6 17.78 -8.90 23.89
CA ALA A 6 17.61 -7.60 23.24
C ALA A 6 18.71 -7.38 22.20
N ILE A 7 18.32 -7.24 20.93
CA ILE A 7 19.20 -6.90 19.83
C ILE A 7 19.20 -5.38 19.66
N GLN A 8 20.39 -4.77 19.77
CA GLN A 8 20.59 -3.32 19.75
C GLN A 8 20.66 -2.74 18.32
N LEU A 9 20.20 -3.47 17.31
CA LEU A 9 20.27 -3.09 15.90
C LEU A 9 19.34 -1.90 15.62
N ARG A 10 19.83 -0.91 14.85
CA ARG A 10 19.06 0.29 14.45
C ARG A 10 18.60 0.30 13.01
N THR A 11 19.43 -0.22 12.12
CA THR A 11 19.19 -0.31 10.69
C THR A 11 19.57 -1.71 10.22
N LEU A 12 18.70 -2.34 9.43
CA LEU A 12 18.97 -3.61 8.78
C LEU A 12 18.92 -3.42 7.27
N GLU A 13 20.06 -3.60 6.62
CA GLU A 13 20.22 -3.53 5.17
C GLU A 13 20.48 -4.92 4.60
N ILE A 14 19.67 -5.32 3.61
CA ILE A 14 19.74 -6.63 2.97
C ILE A 14 19.81 -6.43 1.47
N HIS A 15 20.89 -6.89 0.85
CA HIS A 15 21.17 -6.63 -0.56
C HIS A 15 21.57 -7.90 -1.30
N GLY A 16 20.95 -8.14 -2.45
CA GLY A 16 21.45 -9.09 -3.45
C GLY A 16 21.52 -10.54 -2.95
N LEU A 17 20.55 -10.96 -2.13
CA LEU A 17 20.49 -12.33 -1.60
C LEU A 17 19.47 -13.16 -2.38
N PRO A 18 19.86 -13.85 -3.47
CA PRO A 18 18.93 -14.48 -4.41
C PRO A 18 18.20 -15.70 -3.86
N LYS A 19 18.69 -16.31 -2.78
CA LYS A 19 18.08 -17.49 -2.14
C LYS A 19 17.44 -17.19 -0.79
N LEU A 20 17.44 -15.92 -0.35
CA LEU A 20 16.86 -15.54 0.93
C LEU A 20 15.34 -15.63 0.83
N LYS A 21 14.74 -16.55 1.60
CA LYS A 21 13.28 -16.75 1.62
C LYS A 21 12.57 -15.95 2.71
N HIS A 22 13.25 -15.71 3.82
CA HIS A 22 12.76 -14.98 4.99
C HIS A 22 13.91 -14.17 5.59
N VAL A 23 13.62 -12.96 6.07
CA VAL A 23 14.62 -12.13 6.77
C VAL A 23 14.82 -12.61 8.21
N TRP A 24 13.72 -12.97 8.88
CA TRP A 24 13.73 -13.46 10.26
C TRP A 24 13.18 -14.89 10.34
N ASN A 25 13.64 -15.62 11.35
CA ASN A 25 12.99 -16.85 11.79
C ASN A 25 11.77 -16.53 12.65
N GLU A 26 10.81 -17.46 12.73
CA GLU A 26 9.70 -17.36 13.69
C GLU A 26 10.20 -17.36 15.13
N ASP A 27 9.64 -16.47 15.95
CA ASP A 27 9.88 -16.40 17.39
C ASP A 27 8.57 -16.49 18.18
N PRO A 28 7.94 -17.68 18.24
CA PRO A 28 6.65 -17.85 18.91
C PRO A 28 6.70 -17.49 20.41
N LEU A 29 7.89 -17.58 21.02
CA LEU A 29 8.10 -17.24 22.42
C LEU A 29 8.34 -15.75 22.66
N GLY A 30 8.64 -14.97 21.62
CA GLY A 30 8.90 -13.53 21.70
C GLY A 30 10.13 -13.20 22.54
N LEU A 31 11.16 -14.04 22.49
CA LEU A 31 12.40 -13.87 23.25
C LEU A 31 13.35 -12.88 22.58
N VAL A 32 13.23 -12.67 21.27
CA VAL A 32 14.06 -11.76 20.50
C VAL A 32 13.36 -10.40 20.42
N LEU A 33 14.04 -9.37 20.92
CA LEU A 33 13.55 -8.00 20.93
C LEU A 33 14.42 -7.13 20.03
N PHE A 34 13.78 -6.35 19.16
CA PHE A 34 14.42 -5.40 18.25
C PHE A 34 13.99 -3.97 18.60
N ASP A 35 14.06 -3.62 19.89
CA ASP A 35 13.46 -2.41 20.45
C ASP A 35 14.00 -1.11 19.82
N ASN A 36 15.22 -1.15 19.27
CA ASN A 36 15.88 0.00 18.65
C ASN A 36 15.84 -0.02 17.11
N LEU A 37 15.27 -1.07 16.50
CA LEU A 37 15.26 -1.20 15.04
C LEU A 37 14.30 -0.17 14.45
N SER A 38 14.86 0.74 13.66
CA SER A 38 14.21 1.93 13.15
C SER A 38 14.07 1.95 11.64
N SER A 39 14.94 1.23 10.92
CA SER A 39 14.91 1.15 9.46
C SER A 39 15.23 -0.27 9.00
N VAL A 40 14.48 -0.73 8.00
CA VAL A 40 14.70 -1.99 7.29
C VAL A 40 14.67 -1.70 5.80
N ASP A 41 15.76 -2.01 5.12
CA ASP A 41 15.96 -1.75 3.71
C ASP A 41 16.33 -3.07 2.99
N VAL A 42 15.51 -3.48 2.03
CA VAL A 42 15.67 -4.75 1.30
C VAL A 42 15.76 -4.48 -0.19
N TRP A 43 16.81 -5.00 -0.82
CA TRP A 43 17.13 -4.77 -2.22
C TRP A 43 17.54 -6.07 -2.90
N ASP A 44 17.01 -6.30 -4.11
CA ASP A 44 17.44 -7.38 -4.99
C ASP A 44 17.37 -8.79 -4.33
N CYS A 45 16.26 -9.06 -3.65
CA CYS A 45 15.97 -10.35 -3.01
C CYS A 45 14.77 -11.05 -3.69
N PRO A 46 14.96 -11.67 -4.87
CA PRO A 46 13.88 -12.21 -5.69
C PRO A 46 13.12 -13.41 -5.07
N ASP A 47 13.74 -14.17 -4.18
CA ASP A 47 13.10 -15.32 -3.51
C ASP A 47 12.46 -14.95 -2.16
N LEU A 48 12.62 -13.70 -1.70
CA LEU A 48 12.11 -13.27 -0.39
C LEU A 48 10.61 -13.05 -0.46
N LYS A 49 9.84 -13.87 0.26
CA LYS A 49 8.36 -13.85 0.19
C LYS A 49 7.71 -12.97 1.24
N ILE A 50 8.26 -12.97 2.44
CA ILE A 50 7.70 -12.29 3.61
C ILE A 50 8.80 -11.44 4.23
N ILE A 51 8.49 -10.17 4.52
CA ILE A 51 9.38 -9.33 5.33
C ILE A 51 9.28 -9.81 6.78
N PHE A 52 8.22 -9.47 7.51
CA PHE A 52 8.11 -9.74 8.93
C PHE A 52 7.21 -10.95 9.23
N PRO A 53 7.72 -11.98 9.92
CA PRO A 53 6.87 -12.90 10.66
C PRO A 53 6.04 -12.15 11.71
N ALA A 54 4.83 -12.65 11.97
CA ALA A 54 3.92 -12.10 12.96
C ALA A 54 4.55 -11.96 14.36
N SER A 55 5.37 -12.96 14.72
CA SER A 55 6.11 -13.04 15.98
C SER A 55 7.13 -11.90 16.16
N ILE A 56 7.69 -11.39 15.08
CA ILE A 56 8.66 -10.29 15.08
C ILE A 56 7.93 -8.95 14.99
N ALA A 57 6.95 -8.83 14.09
CA ALA A 57 6.22 -7.59 13.83
C ALA A 57 5.59 -6.96 15.08
N LYS A 58 5.14 -7.79 16.04
CA LYS A 58 4.53 -7.34 17.29
C LYS A 58 5.49 -6.57 18.24
N ASN A 59 6.80 -6.73 18.08
CA ASN A 59 7.83 -6.17 18.96
C ASN A 59 8.61 -5.01 18.30
N LEU A 60 8.31 -4.65 17.05
CA LEU A 60 8.96 -3.56 16.34
C LEU A 60 8.31 -2.21 16.69
N LEU A 61 8.61 -1.70 17.89
CA LEU A 61 7.97 -0.50 18.43
C LEU A 61 8.50 0.81 17.82
N GLN A 62 9.72 0.78 17.27
CA GLN A 62 10.44 1.97 16.79
C GLN A 62 10.70 1.96 15.28
N LEU A 63 10.11 1.01 14.53
CA LEU A 63 10.32 0.91 13.10
C LEU A 63 9.65 2.10 12.39
N LYS A 64 10.45 3.01 11.86
CA LYS A 64 10.02 4.24 11.17
C LYS A 64 10.05 4.09 9.66
N THR A 65 11.05 3.40 9.12
CA THR A 65 11.30 3.34 7.69
C THR A 65 11.32 1.90 7.21
N LEU A 66 10.58 1.61 6.15
CA LEU A 66 10.64 0.35 5.41
C LEU A 66 10.79 0.63 3.93
N VAL A 67 11.91 0.18 3.35
CA VAL A 67 12.18 0.29 1.92
C VAL A 67 12.34 -1.12 1.34
N ILE A 68 11.59 -1.43 0.29
CA ILE A 68 11.65 -2.72 -0.40
C ILE A 68 11.80 -2.47 -1.89
N VAL A 69 12.87 -2.97 -2.50
CA VAL A 69 13.19 -2.74 -3.90
C VAL A 69 13.56 -4.06 -4.58
N CYS A 70 13.03 -4.29 -5.78
CA CYS A 70 13.38 -5.44 -6.62
C CYS A 70 13.33 -6.79 -5.88
N SER A 71 12.28 -7.01 -5.09
CA SER A 71 12.17 -8.18 -4.22
C SER A 71 10.92 -9.01 -4.53
N GLY A 72 10.96 -10.32 -4.28
CA GLY A 72 9.85 -11.25 -4.53
C GLY A 72 8.74 -11.22 -3.48
N VAL A 73 8.63 -10.11 -2.75
CA VAL A 73 7.79 -9.99 -1.56
C VAL A 73 6.33 -10.10 -1.96
N GLU A 74 5.63 -11.04 -1.32
CA GLU A 74 4.21 -11.29 -1.47
C GLU A 74 3.42 -10.65 -0.32
N GLU A 75 4.01 -10.63 0.89
CA GLU A 75 3.39 -10.07 2.10
C GLU A 75 4.41 -9.30 2.96
N ILE A 76 3.98 -8.17 3.52
CA ILE A 76 4.83 -7.34 4.40
C ILE A 76 4.89 -7.94 5.80
N VAL A 77 3.74 -8.25 6.36
CA VAL A 77 3.61 -8.97 7.63
C VAL A 77 2.86 -10.24 7.33
N GLN A 78 3.42 -11.38 7.72
CA GLN A 78 2.78 -12.67 7.53
C GLN A 78 1.39 -12.66 8.14
N ASN A 79 0.38 -12.80 7.29
CA ASN A 79 -0.98 -12.96 7.76
C ASN A 79 -1.08 -14.35 8.40
N LEU A 80 -1.31 -14.41 9.72
CA LEU A 80 -1.54 -15.67 10.45
C LEU A 80 -2.92 -16.23 10.11
N ASN A 81 -3.10 -16.60 8.85
CA ASN A 81 -4.05 -17.63 8.53
C ASN A 81 -3.26 -18.94 8.63
N TRP A 82 -3.64 -19.79 9.58
CA TRP A 82 -3.18 -21.18 9.80
C TRP A 82 -1.81 -21.36 10.50
N VAL A 83 -1.83 -22.07 11.64
CA VAL A 83 -0.64 -22.70 12.24
C VAL A 83 -0.73 -24.20 11.95
N GLU A 84 0.30 -24.78 11.35
CA GLU A 84 0.43 -26.23 11.22
C GLU A 84 0.83 -26.81 12.58
N THR A 85 -0.11 -27.42 13.30
CA THR A 85 0.21 -28.13 14.55
C THR A 85 0.41 -29.61 14.25
N ASN A 86 1.66 -30.08 14.34
CA ASN A 86 1.99 -31.50 14.41
C ASN A 86 1.62 -32.03 15.80
N MET A 87 0.42 -32.61 15.94
CA MET A 87 0.17 -33.61 16.99
C MET A 87 0.40 -34.98 16.36
N GLU A 88 1.31 -35.76 16.94
CA GLU A 88 1.67 -37.09 16.46
C GLU A 88 0.41 -37.94 16.24
N ASN A 89 0.29 -38.51 15.04
CA ASN A 89 -0.71 -39.52 14.62
C ASN A 89 -2.17 -39.06 14.33
N GLN A 90 -2.39 -37.84 13.84
CA GLN A 90 -3.65 -37.47 13.15
C GLN A 90 -3.42 -36.80 11.78
N PRO A 91 -4.36 -36.90 10.82
CA PRO A 91 -4.27 -36.18 9.55
C PRO A 91 -4.21 -34.67 9.78
N MET A 92 -3.47 -33.95 8.94
CA MET A 92 -3.25 -32.49 9.05
C MET A 92 -4.58 -31.74 9.17
N VAL A 93 -4.90 -31.24 10.36
CA VAL A 93 -6.04 -30.35 10.56
C VAL A 93 -5.56 -28.92 10.66
N LYS A 94 -6.13 -28.12 9.78
CA LYS A 94 -5.95 -26.69 9.61
C LYS A 94 -6.77 -25.98 10.71
N VAL A 95 -6.13 -25.52 11.80
CA VAL A 95 -6.84 -24.95 12.96
C VAL A 95 -6.63 -23.43 13.05
N LEU A 96 -7.73 -22.66 13.13
CA LEU A 96 -7.69 -21.25 13.55
C LEU A 96 -7.31 -21.19 15.04
N GLN A 97 -6.23 -20.51 15.40
CA GLN A 97 -5.95 -20.21 16.81
C GLN A 97 -6.77 -18.99 17.26
N PRO A 98 -7.78 -19.15 18.13
CA PRO A 98 -8.67 -18.05 18.52
C PRO A 98 -8.05 -17.11 19.57
N HIS A 99 -6.88 -17.46 20.11
CA HIS A 99 -6.25 -16.75 21.23
C HIS A 99 -5.12 -15.79 20.81
N PHE A 100 -4.72 -15.76 19.54
CA PHE A 100 -3.79 -14.75 19.08
C PHE A 100 -4.56 -13.44 18.91
N SER A 101 -4.37 -12.49 19.82
CA SER A 101 -5.01 -11.19 19.71
C SER A 101 -4.51 -10.49 18.44
N PHE A 102 -5.33 -10.50 17.38
CA PHE A 102 -5.10 -9.80 16.10
C PHE A 102 -4.65 -8.35 16.28
N ARG A 103 -4.98 -7.72 17.42
CA ARG A 103 -4.68 -6.31 17.71
C ARG A 103 -3.19 -5.97 17.85
N LYS A 104 -2.30 -6.97 18.05
CA LYS A 104 -0.85 -6.77 18.22
C LYS A 104 -0.01 -7.12 16.98
N LEU A 105 -0.62 -7.65 15.93
CA LEU A 105 0.10 -8.08 14.73
C LEU A 105 0.74 -6.90 13.97
N ASP A 106 0.10 -5.75 14.03
CA ASP A 106 0.42 -4.61 13.17
C ASP A 106 1.33 -3.57 13.84
N GLN A 107 1.96 -3.91 14.97
CA GLN A 107 2.74 -2.94 15.74
C GLN A 107 3.86 -2.31 14.89
N ALA A 108 4.56 -3.12 14.09
CA ALA A 108 5.51 -2.65 13.08
C ALA A 108 4.88 -1.64 12.10
N LEU A 109 3.70 -1.94 11.56
CA LEU A 109 3.01 -1.07 10.60
C LEU A 109 2.52 0.23 11.24
N ARG A 110 2.14 0.19 12.53
CA ARG A 110 1.68 1.38 13.27
C ARG A 110 2.79 2.39 13.52
N SER A 111 4.00 1.91 13.79
CA SER A 111 5.16 2.77 14.03
C SER A 111 5.74 3.39 12.75
N LEU A 112 5.49 2.78 11.58
CA LEU A 112 6.04 3.26 10.31
C LEU A 112 5.62 4.70 10.02
N GLU A 113 6.61 5.51 9.66
CA GLU A 113 6.49 6.90 9.23
C GLU A 113 6.70 7.02 7.72
N GLU A 114 7.55 6.17 7.14
CA GLU A 114 7.88 6.13 5.72
C GLU A 114 7.86 4.70 5.18
N PHE A 115 7.13 4.49 4.08
CA PHE A 115 7.02 3.19 3.44
C PHE A 115 7.15 3.30 1.92
N CYS A 116 8.24 2.74 1.39
CA CYS A 116 8.57 2.76 -0.03
C CYS A 116 8.69 1.34 -0.59
N VAL A 117 7.98 1.03 -1.68
CA VAL A 117 8.06 -0.29 -2.35
C VAL A 117 8.18 -0.13 -3.86
N TRP A 118 9.30 -0.59 -4.41
CA TRP A 118 9.64 -0.44 -5.83
C TRP A 118 9.89 -1.80 -6.48
N TYR A 119 9.38 -2.02 -7.69
CA TYR A 119 9.63 -3.24 -8.48
C TYR A 119 9.27 -4.55 -7.75
N CYS A 120 8.18 -4.57 -6.99
CA CYS A 120 7.71 -5.76 -6.27
C CYS A 120 6.43 -6.30 -6.93
N ASP A 121 6.61 -7.11 -7.98
CA ASP A 121 5.52 -7.61 -8.81
C ASP A 121 4.70 -8.74 -8.17
N SER A 122 5.20 -9.35 -7.09
CA SER A 122 4.49 -10.40 -6.34
C SER A 122 3.55 -9.87 -5.25
N LEU A 123 3.65 -8.57 -4.90
CA LEU A 123 2.83 -7.95 -3.86
C LEU A 123 1.43 -7.63 -4.40
N ILE A 124 0.38 -8.22 -3.80
CA ILE A 124 -1.02 -8.08 -4.28
C ILE A 124 -1.76 -6.94 -3.55
N THR A 125 -1.52 -6.78 -2.25
CA THR A 125 -2.05 -5.72 -1.38
C THR A 125 -0.96 -5.28 -0.40
N LEU A 126 -0.99 -4.03 0.06
CA LEU A 126 0.00 -3.53 1.02
C LEU A 126 -0.11 -4.20 2.40
N ALA A 127 -1.35 -4.42 2.84
CA ALA A 127 -1.64 -4.94 4.18
C ALA A 127 -3.05 -5.56 4.26
N PRO A 128 -3.29 -6.47 5.21
CA PRO A 128 -4.63 -7.00 5.49
C PRO A 128 -5.56 -5.94 6.10
N SER A 129 -6.86 -6.18 6.11
CA SER A 129 -7.87 -5.24 6.65
C SER A 129 -7.74 -4.95 8.15
N SER A 130 -7.03 -5.79 8.90
CA SER A 130 -6.70 -5.57 10.31
C SER A 130 -5.58 -4.55 10.52
N ALA A 131 -4.77 -4.29 9.48
CA ALA A 131 -3.59 -3.46 9.58
C ALA A 131 -3.90 -1.99 9.84
N SER A 132 -2.96 -1.32 10.53
CA SER A 132 -3.10 0.08 10.91
C SER A 132 -1.78 0.82 10.72
N PHE A 133 -1.83 1.93 9.98
CA PHE A 133 -0.71 2.81 9.65
C PHE A 133 -0.86 4.16 10.37
N GLN A 134 -0.84 4.13 11.70
CA GLN A 134 -1.19 5.29 12.53
C GLN A 134 -0.21 6.46 12.40
N ASN A 135 1.07 6.19 12.17
CA ASN A 135 2.11 7.21 12.09
C ASN A 135 2.57 7.50 10.65
N LEU A 136 2.03 6.78 9.66
CA LEU A 136 2.56 6.83 8.30
C LEU A 136 2.33 8.22 7.69
N THR A 137 3.43 8.86 7.29
CA THR A 137 3.44 10.20 6.70
C THR A 137 3.70 10.17 5.20
N THR A 138 4.46 9.17 4.74
CA THR A 138 4.88 9.01 3.34
C THR A 138 4.65 7.58 2.88
N LEU A 139 3.91 7.44 1.78
CA LEU A 139 3.67 6.16 1.11
C LEU A 139 4.00 6.28 -0.38
N GLU A 140 5.01 5.54 -0.84
CA GLU A 140 5.48 5.61 -2.23
C GLU A 140 5.60 4.23 -2.86
N MET A 141 4.91 4.02 -4.00
CA MET A 141 4.95 2.76 -4.73
C MET A 141 5.32 3.00 -6.19
N TRP A 142 6.27 2.21 -6.69
CA TRP A 142 6.79 2.35 -8.04
C TRP A 142 6.84 0.99 -8.73
N ILE A 143 6.16 0.86 -9.87
CA ILE A 143 6.27 -0.31 -10.76
C ILE A 143 6.03 -1.63 -10.00
N CYS A 144 4.98 -1.68 -9.18
CA CYS A 144 4.53 -2.92 -8.52
C CYS A 144 3.32 -3.46 -9.30
N ASN A 145 3.58 -4.30 -10.31
CA ASN A 145 2.56 -4.66 -11.30
C ASN A 145 1.56 -5.72 -10.82
N GLY A 146 1.88 -6.48 -9.77
CA GLY A 146 0.94 -7.41 -9.13
C GLY A 146 -0.07 -6.75 -8.19
N LEU A 147 0.19 -5.50 -7.78
CA LEU A 147 -0.65 -4.80 -6.80
C LEU A 147 -2.01 -4.50 -7.41
N VAL A 148 -3.09 -5.10 -6.88
CA VAL A 148 -4.46 -4.92 -7.40
C VAL A 148 -5.19 -3.78 -6.71
N SER A 149 -4.98 -3.67 -5.39
CA SER A 149 -5.47 -2.59 -4.52
C SER A 149 -4.35 -2.15 -3.59
N LEU A 150 -4.30 -0.87 -3.20
CA LEU A 150 -3.28 -0.39 -2.26
C LEU A 150 -3.63 -0.78 -0.82
N VAL A 151 -4.81 -0.41 -0.34
CA VAL A 151 -5.28 -0.69 1.03
C VAL A 151 -6.77 -1.01 1.04
N THR A 152 -7.30 -1.56 2.13
CA THR A 152 -8.75 -1.69 2.33
C THR A 152 -9.36 -0.44 2.97
N SER A 153 -10.68 -0.32 2.94
CA SER A 153 -11.44 0.74 3.63
C SER A 153 -11.12 0.81 5.13
N SER A 154 -10.96 -0.32 5.82
CA SER A 154 -10.61 -0.32 7.25
C SER A 154 -9.18 0.17 7.48
N THR A 155 -8.22 -0.25 6.67
CA THR A 155 -6.83 0.22 6.77
C THR A 155 -6.71 1.70 6.40
N ALA A 156 -7.45 2.17 5.40
CA ALA A 156 -7.44 3.57 4.97
C ALA A 156 -7.84 4.55 6.10
N LYS A 157 -8.74 4.14 7.00
CA LYS A 157 -9.13 4.94 8.18
C LYS A 157 -7.96 5.23 9.12
N SER A 158 -6.89 4.44 9.08
CA SER A 158 -5.72 4.65 9.94
C SER A 158 -4.69 5.64 9.37
N LEU A 159 -4.77 5.99 8.09
CA LEU A 159 -3.82 6.86 7.37
C LEU A 159 -4.03 8.36 7.69
N VAL A 160 -4.35 8.68 8.92
CA VAL A 160 -4.71 10.05 9.35
C VAL A 160 -3.51 10.99 9.33
N GLN A 161 -2.30 10.47 9.49
CA GLN A 161 -1.04 11.24 9.45
C GLN A 161 -0.46 11.39 8.05
N LEU A 162 -1.02 10.71 7.04
CA LEU A 162 -0.45 10.65 5.71
C LEU A 162 -0.42 12.04 5.09
N THR A 163 0.76 12.49 4.69
CA THR A 163 1.01 13.80 4.08
C THR A 163 1.29 13.70 2.60
N ARG A 164 1.88 12.58 2.17
CA ARG A 164 2.31 12.32 0.79
C ARG A 164 1.98 10.89 0.38
N MET A 165 1.25 10.77 -0.73
CA MET A 165 0.98 9.50 -1.41
C MET A 165 1.46 9.62 -2.86
N LYS A 166 2.32 8.70 -3.30
CA LYS A 166 2.84 8.63 -4.68
C LYS A 166 2.72 7.22 -5.23
N MET A 167 2.15 7.10 -6.41
CA MET A 167 1.88 5.81 -7.06
C MET A 167 2.22 5.90 -8.54
N ILE A 168 3.34 5.30 -8.96
CA ILE A 168 3.87 5.45 -10.32
C ILE A 168 3.99 4.09 -11.00
N SER A 169 3.39 3.98 -12.18
CA SER A 169 3.53 2.85 -13.11
C SER A 169 3.16 1.47 -12.54
N CYS A 170 2.32 1.39 -11.51
CA CYS A 170 1.78 0.11 -11.01
C CYS A 170 0.63 -0.37 -11.93
N ARG A 171 0.93 -1.27 -12.88
CA ARG A 171 -0.01 -1.65 -13.95
C ARG A 171 -1.19 -2.51 -13.49
N GLY A 172 -1.05 -3.23 -12.38
CA GLY A 172 -2.13 -4.06 -11.81
C GLY A 172 -3.16 -3.27 -11.00
N LEU A 173 -2.82 -2.04 -10.59
CA LEU A 173 -3.57 -1.31 -9.59
C LEU A 173 -4.86 -0.75 -10.18
N LYS A 174 -6.00 -1.30 -9.75
CA LYS A 174 -7.33 -0.93 -10.26
C LYS A 174 -8.06 0.06 -9.37
N GLU A 175 -7.82 -0.01 -8.06
CA GLU A 175 -8.34 0.94 -7.08
C GLU A 175 -7.32 1.21 -5.98
N ILE A 176 -7.39 2.38 -5.34
CA ILE A 176 -6.49 2.71 -4.21
C ILE A 176 -7.06 2.10 -2.92
N VAL A 177 -8.35 2.30 -2.68
CA VAL A 177 -9.05 1.82 -1.48
C VAL A 177 -10.08 0.78 -1.88
N ALA A 178 -9.79 -0.49 -1.60
CA ALA A 178 -10.71 -1.60 -1.80
C ALA A 178 -11.72 -1.71 -0.65
N ASN A 179 -12.95 -2.11 -0.97
CA ASN A 179 -13.97 -2.35 0.05
C ASN A 179 -13.76 -3.71 0.73
N ASP A 180 -13.67 -3.74 2.05
CA ASP A 180 -13.51 -4.98 2.85
C ASP A 180 -14.82 -5.47 3.50
N GLY A 181 -15.97 -4.96 3.05
CA GLY A 181 -17.28 -5.41 3.52
C GLY A 181 -17.67 -4.89 4.91
N ASN A 182 -16.91 -3.94 5.46
CA ASN A 182 -17.25 -3.32 6.73
C ASN A 182 -18.56 -2.52 6.61
N GLU A 183 -19.59 -2.93 7.36
CA GLU A 183 -20.92 -2.31 7.35
C GLU A 183 -20.95 -0.92 8.00
N ARG A 184 -19.90 -0.55 8.74
CA ARG A 184 -19.78 0.77 9.35
C ARG A 184 -19.46 1.82 8.30
N LYS A 185 -20.50 2.56 7.89
CA LYS A 185 -20.42 3.77 7.05
C LYS A 185 -19.80 4.95 7.79
N GLU A 186 -18.60 4.76 8.33
CA GLU A 186 -17.79 5.83 8.91
C GLU A 186 -17.00 6.51 7.78
N ASP A 187 -16.80 7.82 7.91
CA ASP A 187 -15.98 8.58 6.97
C ASP A 187 -14.52 8.09 6.96
N ILE A 188 -13.92 8.03 5.77
CA ILE A 188 -12.48 7.84 5.60
C ILE A 188 -11.83 9.22 5.48
N ILE A 189 -10.99 9.57 6.46
CA ILE A 189 -10.46 10.94 6.59
C ILE A 189 -8.94 10.93 6.42
N PHE A 190 -8.47 11.50 5.32
CA PHE A 190 -7.05 11.76 5.09
C PHE A 190 -6.70 13.16 5.61
N SER A 191 -6.58 13.29 6.94
CA SER A 191 -6.60 14.60 7.61
C SER A 191 -5.43 15.53 7.24
N LYS A 192 -4.24 14.96 7.01
CA LYS A 192 -3.01 15.71 6.72
C LYS A 192 -2.55 15.63 5.26
N LEU A 193 -3.27 14.92 4.40
CA LEU A 193 -2.84 14.69 3.02
C LEU A 193 -2.92 15.99 2.25
N GLY A 194 -1.77 16.63 2.05
CA GLY A 194 -1.67 17.94 1.41
C GLY A 194 -1.69 17.84 -0.11
N LYS A 195 -1.09 16.77 -0.65
CA LYS A 195 -0.93 16.56 -2.09
C LYS A 195 -1.04 15.09 -2.46
N LEU A 196 -1.78 14.81 -3.53
CA LEU A 196 -1.75 13.54 -4.26
C LEU A 196 -0.82 13.73 -5.47
N GLU A 197 0.41 13.21 -5.39
CA GLU A 197 1.45 13.52 -6.37
C GLU A 197 1.74 12.34 -7.30
N ARG A 198 1.96 12.64 -8.59
CA ARG A 198 2.48 11.71 -9.60
C ARG A 198 1.70 10.40 -9.69
N PHE A 199 0.37 10.48 -9.73
CA PHE A 199 -0.47 9.31 -9.98
C PHE A 199 -0.42 8.96 -11.46
N SER A 200 0.33 7.91 -11.79
CA SER A 200 0.40 7.37 -13.15
C SER A 200 0.14 5.88 -13.16
N LEU A 201 -1.14 5.52 -13.33
CA LEU A 201 -1.65 4.18 -13.06
C LEU A 201 -2.50 3.71 -14.24
N PRO A 202 -1.91 2.94 -15.19
CA PRO A 202 -2.57 2.58 -16.45
C PRO A 202 -3.87 1.78 -16.33
N SER A 203 -4.10 1.13 -15.19
CA SER A 203 -5.30 0.32 -14.93
C SER A 203 -6.23 0.89 -13.88
N LEU A 204 -5.92 2.06 -13.32
CA LEU A 204 -6.75 2.66 -12.26
C LEU A 204 -8.11 3.05 -12.85
N VAL A 205 -9.17 2.53 -12.24
CA VAL A 205 -10.56 2.82 -12.63
C VAL A 205 -11.17 3.89 -11.73
N SER A 206 -10.88 3.83 -10.43
CA SER A 206 -11.26 4.86 -9.46
C SER A 206 -10.35 4.83 -8.24
N PHE A 207 -10.37 5.90 -7.42
CA PHE A 207 -9.71 5.89 -6.11
C PHE A 207 -10.37 4.88 -5.18
N CYS A 208 -11.70 4.84 -5.16
CA CYS A 208 -12.51 3.85 -4.47
C CYS A 208 -13.77 3.54 -5.27
N SER A 209 -14.07 2.26 -5.45
CA SER A 209 -15.25 1.82 -6.22
C SER A 209 -16.54 1.71 -5.39
N ALA A 210 -16.41 1.72 -4.06
CA ALA A 210 -17.51 1.65 -3.11
C ALA A 210 -18.04 3.03 -2.68
N ASP A 211 -19.25 3.03 -2.14
CA ASP A 211 -19.97 4.21 -1.65
C ASP A 211 -19.49 4.62 -0.24
N HIS A 212 -18.18 4.85 -0.11
CA HIS A 212 -17.58 5.39 1.11
C HIS A 212 -17.46 6.91 1.03
N SER A 213 -17.73 7.59 2.14
CA SER A 213 -17.54 9.03 2.27
C SER A 213 -16.06 9.32 2.56
N PHE A 214 -15.47 10.20 1.75
CA PHE A 214 -14.06 10.60 1.87
C PHE A 214 -13.93 12.08 2.19
N LYS A 215 -13.07 12.40 3.15
CA LYS A 215 -12.74 13.78 3.55
C LYS A 215 -11.25 14.03 3.43
N PHE A 216 -10.91 15.09 2.69
CA PHE A 216 -9.54 15.56 2.46
C PHE A 216 -9.41 17.03 2.89
N PRO A 217 -9.44 17.32 4.21
CA PRO A 217 -9.51 18.70 4.71
C PRO A 217 -8.24 19.53 4.45
N SER A 218 -7.11 18.88 4.16
CA SER A 218 -5.82 19.54 3.91
C SER A 218 -5.36 19.45 2.44
N LEU A 219 -6.09 18.76 1.58
CA LEU A 219 -5.67 18.52 0.20
C LEU A 219 -5.79 19.81 -0.60
N THR A 220 -4.67 20.24 -1.17
CA THR A 220 -4.54 21.49 -1.94
C THR A 220 -4.30 21.25 -3.41
N GLU A 221 -3.64 20.14 -3.74
CA GLU A 221 -3.22 19.80 -5.10
C GLU A 221 -3.38 18.31 -5.39
N VAL A 222 -3.92 18.00 -6.57
CA VAL A 222 -4.01 16.63 -7.12
C VAL A 222 -3.33 16.60 -8.47
N ILE A 223 -2.37 15.70 -8.66
CA ILE A 223 -1.64 15.52 -9.92
C ILE A 223 -1.88 14.10 -10.42
N VAL A 224 -2.71 13.97 -11.46
CA VAL A 224 -3.09 12.71 -12.09
C VAL A 224 -2.64 12.75 -13.55
N SER A 225 -1.83 11.80 -13.98
CA SER A 225 -1.24 11.78 -15.32
C SER A 225 -1.07 10.34 -15.79
N GLY A 226 -1.59 9.95 -16.94
CA GLY A 226 -1.48 8.57 -17.41
C GLY A 226 -2.34 7.57 -16.63
N CYS A 227 -3.59 7.94 -16.35
CA CYS A 227 -4.63 7.07 -15.78
C CYS A 227 -5.81 6.88 -16.74
N PRO A 228 -5.59 6.38 -17.98
CA PRO A 228 -6.56 6.46 -19.08
C PRO A 228 -7.89 5.74 -18.84
N LYS A 229 -7.98 4.85 -17.85
CA LYS A 229 -9.20 4.10 -17.51
C LYS A 229 -9.98 4.71 -16.34
N MET A 230 -9.46 5.78 -15.74
CA MET A 230 -10.07 6.36 -14.55
C MET A 230 -11.35 7.08 -14.96
N GLN A 231 -12.49 6.72 -14.37
CA GLN A 231 -13.78 7.31 -14.77
C GLN A 231 -14.31 8.30 -13.73
N VAL A 232 -14.10 7.97 -12.45
CA VAL A 232 -14.51 8.79 -11.31
C VAL A 232 -13.42 8.74 -10.26
N PHE A 233 -13.34 9.76 -9.41
CA PHE A 233 -12.46 9.68 -8.25
C PHE A 233 -13.04 8.71 -7.22
N SER A 234 -14.23 8.97 -6.69
CA SER A 234 -14.93 8.07 -5.77
C SER A 234 -16.43 8.07 -6.06
N LYS A 235 -17.12 6.96 -5.82
CA LYS A 235 -18.59 6.90 -5.97
C LYS A 235 -19.34 7.54 -4.80
N GLY A 236 -18.75 7.51 -3.60
CA GLY A 236 -19.38 8.10 -2.42
C GLY A 236 -19.16 9.60 -2.29
N VAL A 237 -19.62 10.16 -1.17
CA VAL A 237 -19.51 11.59 -0.88
C VAL A 237 -18.05 12.01 -0.79
N LEU A 238 -17.68 13.08 -1.50
CA LEU A 238 -16.33 13.65 -1.48
C LEU A 238 -16.35 15.06 -0.88
N SER A 239 -15.47 15.30 0.08
CA SER A 239 -15.23 16.63 0.65
C SER A 239 -13.76 17.02 0.50
N THR A 240 -13.50 18.04 -0.32
CA THR A 240 -12.17 18.57 -0.63
C THR A 240 -12.16 20.11 -0.45
N PRO A 241 -12.37 20.64 0.77
CA PRO A 241 -12.66 22.07 0.99
C PRO A 241 -11.49 23.01 0.68
N ARG A 242 -10.26 22.49 0.57
CA ARG A 242 -9.04 23.26 0.27
C ARG A 242 -8.42 22.93 -1.08
N LEU A 243 -9.08 22.10 -1.89
CA LEU A 243 -8.55 21.72 -3.20
C LEU A 243 -8.69 22.91 -4.15
N LEU A 244 -7.55 23.41 -4.61
CA LEU A 244 -7.48 24.57 -5.50
C LEU A 244 -7.02 24.18 -6.90
N VAL A 245 -6.20 23.13 -7.00
CA VAL A 245 -5.51 22.78 -8.26
C VAL A 245 -5.61 21.27 -8.51
N VAL A 246 -6.05 20.93 -9.72
CA VAL A 246 -5.90 19.59 -10.29
C VAL A 246 -5.08 19.72 -11.56
N ARG A 247 -4.01 18.92 -11.68
CA ARG A 247 -3.13 18.92 -12.84
C ARG A 247 -3.20 17.58 -13.58
N HIS A 248 -3.32 17.65 -14.90
CA HIS A 248 -3.18 16.53 -15.83
C HIS A 248 -2.14 16.87 -16.90
N ASP A 249 -1.11 16.03 -17.03
CA ASP A 249 0.02 16.22 -17.96
C ASP A 249 0.63 17.63 -17.92
N GLY A 250 0.71 18.21 -16.71
CA GLY A 250 1.28 19.55 -16.46
C GLY A 250 0.29 20.72 -16.62
N GLN A 251 -0.91 20.48 -17.15
CA GLN A 251 -1.95 21.49 -17.33
C GLN A 251 -2.95 21.48 -16.17
N GLU A 252 -3.42 22.65 -15.77
CA GLU A 252 -4.47 22.78 -14.74
C GLU A 252 -5.85 22.57 -15.37
N CYS A 253 -6.66 21.71 -14.76
CA CYS A 253 -7.97 21.29 -15.27
C CYS A 253 -9.09 21.35 -14.22
N TRP A 254 -8.84 22.00 -13.08
CA TRP A 254 -9.79 22.04 -11.96
C TRP A 254 -11.09 22.76 -12.34
N ASN A 255 -12.24 22.09 -12.15
CA ASN A 255 -13.57 22.66 -12.45
C ASN A 255 -14.45 22.89 -11.20
N GLY A 256 -13.88 22.78 -10.00
CA GLY A 256 -14.60 22.96 -8.72
C GLY A 256 -15.12 21.68 -8.08
N ASN A 257 -15.14 20.56 -8.80
CA ASN A 257 -15.51 19.24 -8.27
C ASN A 257 -14.55 18.16 -8.78
N LEU A 258 -13.98 17.37 -7.86
CA LEU A 258 -12.97 16.37 -8.21
C LEU A 258 -13.50 15.21 -9.04
N ASN A 259 -14.73 14.77 -8.81
CA ASN A 259 -15.34 13.76 -9.67
C ASN A 259 -15.61 14.31 -11.06
N ASP A 260 -16.19 15.51 -11.16
CA ASP A 260 -16.51 16.13 -12.45
C ASP A 260 -15.23 16.44 -13.25
N THR A 261 -14.16 16.90 -12.57
CA THR A 261 -12.84 17.12 -13.17
C THR A 261 -12.26 15.82 -13.74
N VAL A 262 -12.29 14.72 -12.97
CA VAL A 262 -11.82 13.41 -13.44
C VAL A 262 -12.65 12.90 -14.62
N GLN A 263 -13.98 13.00 -14.54
CA GLN A 263 -14.87 12.58 -15.63
C GLN A 263 -14.56 13.34 -16.93
N GLN A 264 -14.37 14.65 -16.85
CA GLN A 264 -14.04 15.47 -18.01
C GLN A 264 -12.71 15.05 -18.64
N LEU A 265 -11.67 14.83 -17.83
CA LEU A 265 -10.34 14.41 -18.31
C LEU A 265 -10.38 13.12 -19.13
N PHE A 266 -11.21 12.16 -18.73
CA PHE A 266 -11.21 10.81 -19.34
C PHE A 266 -12.37 10.57 -20.31
N ALA A 267 -13.42 11.40 -20.32
CA ALA A 267 -14.43 11.41 -21.38
C ALA A 267 -13.87 11.90 -22.73
N GLU A 268 -12.87 12.78 -22.71
CA GLU A 268 -12.20 13.29 -23.91
C GLU A 268 -11.27 12.24 -24.56
N LEU A 269 -10.78 11.26 -23.80
CA LEU A 269 -9.92 10.19 -24.31
C LEU A 269 -10.68 9.11 -25.08
N ASP A 270 -11.94 8.82 -24.70
CA ASP A 270 -12.83 7.90 -25.42
C ASP A 270 -13.42 8.52 -26.71
N SER A 271 -13.35 9.86 -26.85
CA SER A 271 -13.83 10.60 -28.02
C SER A 271 -12.74 11.00 -29.00
N GLN A 272 -11.45 10.75 -28.69
CA GLN A 272 -10.38 10.87 -29.67
C GLN A 272 -10.41 9.68 -30.64
N PRO A 273 -10.49 9.88 -31.97
CA PRO A 273 -10.39 8.79 -32.92
C PRO A 273 -9.03 8.09 -32.77
N PRO A 274 -8.95 6.76 -32.92
CA PRO A 274 -7.65 6.08 -32.94
C PRO A 274 -6.82 6.68 -34.07
N TYR A 275 -5.68 7.29 -33.73
CA TYR A 275 -4.89 8.11 -34.65
C TYR A 275 -4.55 7.37 -35.95
N ARG A 276 -4.62 8.16 -37.04
CA ARG A 276 -4.12 7.88 -38.38
C ARG A 276 -2.81 7.10 -38.34
N SER A 277 -2.75 6.06 -39.17
CA SER A 277 -1.52 5.38 -39.55
C SER A 277 -0.45 6.40 -39.96
N PHE A 278 0.68 6.38 -39.26
CA PHE A 278 1.92 6.92 -39.80
C PHE A 278 2.28 6.10 -41.04
N GLN A 279 1.95 6.61 -42.23
CA GLN A 279 2.55 6.09 -43.45
C GLN A 279 4.03 6.46 -43.43
N MET A 280 4.88 5.44 -43.43
CA MET A 280 6.31 5.59 -43.72
C MET A 280 6.47 6.32 -45.05
N VAL A 281 7.08 7.51 -45.00
CA VAL A 281 7.68 8.13 -46.18
C VAL A 281 8.81 7.19 -46.63
N ARG A 282 8.58 6.45 -47.72
CA ARG A 282 9.65 5.76 -48.43
C ARG A 282 10.43 6.82 -49.22
N PHE A 283 11.68 7.03 -48.84
CA PHE A 283 12.65 7.67 -49.72
C PHE A 283 12.99 6.68 -50.84
N SER A 284 12.77 7.10 -52.09
CA SER A 284 13.36 6.51 -53.30
C SER A 284 14.18 7.61 -53.97
#